data_AF-A0A6N8JKF6-F1
#
_entry.id   AF-A0A6N8JKF6-F1
#
_cell.length_a   1.000
_cell.length_b   1.000
_cell.length_c   1.000
_cell.angle_alpha   90.00
_cell.angle_beta   90.00
_cell.angle_gamma   90.00
#
_symmetry.space_group_name_H-M   'P 1'
#
loop_
_entity.id
_entity.type
_entity.pdbx_description
1 polymer ?
#
loop_
_entity_poly.entity_id
_entity_poly.type
_entity_poly.pdbx_seq_one_letter_code
_entity_poly.pdbx_strand_id
1 'polypeptide(L)'
;MSLNDTPSGERTHLAFFGVRNAGKSSLVNALTNQTVSVVSDTAGTTTDPVRKAMELLPVGPVLVIDTPGIDDEGDLGNQRVARATAVLDAADVAVLVVDATRGMTPFDEQLVTAFQQRRIPYVIAENKADLLDAATPALAATIDEDKRGCRRARVRLSAATGAGMVDLKGMIAALVACVGDDRHLVADLLEPGDVVVLVIPLDSAAPKGRIILPQQQVLRDVLEAGAFPCATSVEALPQLLDTLTCPPRLVVADSQAFDAVAELLPATAPLTSFSILMARYKGDLPAQLQAVHALENLTDGDVVLIAEGCTHHRTCEDIGMVKLPQWIREICGANPHFAFTSGRDFPDDLTPYAAVVHCGGCTLNARDMASRIQRARHQGVPITNYGMVIARAHDILSRALAPLGEACR
;
A
#
# COMPACT_ATOMS: atom_id res chain seq x y z
N MET A 1 18.81 -2.29 13.66
CA MET A 1 17.66 -1.72 12.95
C MET A 1 16.55 -1.58 13.98
N SER A 2 16.09 -0.35 14.19
CA SER A 2 15.05 -0.02 15.14
C SER A 2 13.68 -0.43 14.57
N LEU A 3 12.72 -0.74 15.44
CA LEU A 3 11.31 -1.03 15.10
C LEU A 3 10.65 0.06 14.22
N ASN A 4 11.25 1.25 14.13
CA ASN A 4 10.77 2.40 13.36
C ASN A 4 11.36 2.53 11.94
N ASP A 5 12.30 1.67 11.52
CA ASP A 5 13.02 1.89 10.25
C ASP A 5 12.23 1.43 9.01
N THR A 6 11.37 0.41 9.12
CA THR A 6 10.54 -0.05 7.99
C THR A 6 9.26 0.80 7.85
N PRO A 7 9.01 1.44 6.70
CA PRO A 7 7.81 2.25 6.50
C PRO A 7 6.53 1.44 6.51
N SER A 8 5.42 2.08 6.87
CA SER A 8 4.11 1.40 7.00
C SER A 8 3.61 0.76 5.70
N GLY A 9 4.00 1.28 4.54
CA GLY A 9 3.59 0.74 3.24
C GLY A 9 4.22 -0.62 2.89
N GLU A 10 5.31 -0.98 3.57
CA GLU A 10 6.08 -2.22 3.31
C GLU A 10 5.90 -3.26 4.41
N ARG A 11 5.10 -2.95 5.42
CA ARG A 11 4.73 -3.88 6.47
C ARG A 11 3.54 -4.69 6.04
N THR A 12 3.48 -5.95 6.42
CA THR A 12 2.23 -6.73 6.34
C THR A 12 1.20 -6.13 7.29
N HIS A 13 0.03 -5.72 6.78
CA HIS A 13 -1.06 -5.17 7.59
C HIS A 13 -1.89 -6.31 8.15
N LEU A 14 -1.75 -6.54 9.46
CA LEU A 14 -2.49 -7.54 10.22
C LEU A 14 -3.65 -6.86 10.94
N ALA A 15 -4.86 -7.03 10.43
CA ALA A 15 -6.04 -6.34 10.95
C ALA A 15 -6.89 -7.24 11.86
N PHE A 16 -7.16 -6.78 13.08
CA PHE A 16 -7.97 -7.48 14.07
C PHE A 16 -9.40 -6.98 14.04
N PHE A 17 -10.34 -7.89 13.86
CA PHE A 17 -11.78 -7.64 13.77
C PHE A 17 -12.55 -8.54 14.75
N GLY A 18 -13.82 -8.21 14.98
CA GLY A 18 -14.72 -8.96 15.86
C GLY A 18 -15.62 -8.05 16.69
N VAL A 19 -16.62 -8.64 17.33
CA VAL A 19 -17.59 -7.93 18.17
C VAL A 19 -16.97 -7.35 19.46
N ARG A 20 -17.70 -6.47 20.14
CA ARG A 20 -17.30 -5.98 21.47
C ARG A 20 -17.15 -7.13 22.44
N ASN A 21 -16.19 -6.97 23.36
CA ASN A 21 -15.91 -7.92 24.43
C ASN A 21 -15.45 -9.33 23.99
N ALA A 22 -15.22 -9.58 22.69
CA ALA A 22 -14.58 -10.81 22.21
C ALA A 22 -13.11 -10.95 22.66
N GLY A 23 -12.52 -9.87 23.18
CA GLY A 23 -11.14 -9.82 23.68
C GLY A 23 -10.09 -9.50 22.62
N LYS A 24 -10.47 -8.75 21.56
CA LYS A 24 -9.55 -8.24 20.52
C LYS A 24 -8.32 -7.55 21.09
N SER A 25 -8.51 -6.49 21.88
CA SER A 25 -7.39 -5.72 22.43
C SER A 25 -6.54 -6.54 23.40
N SER A 26 -7.15 -7.46 24.16
CA SER A 26 -6.41 -8.43 24.98
C SER A 26 -5.53 -9.35 24.13
N LEU A 27 -6.05 -9.82 22.98
CA LEU A 27 -5.30 -10.65 22.04
C LEU A 27 -4.18 -9.87 21.36
N VAL A 28 -4.42 -8.63 20.95
CA VAL A 28 -3.39 -7.73 20.40
C VAL A 28 -2.27 -7.50 21.41
N ASN A 29 -2.61 -7.29 22.69
CA ASN A 29 -1.63 -7.13 23.76
C ASN A 29 -0.81 -8.41 23.98
N ALA A 30 -1.48 -9.56 24.04
CA ALA A 30 -0.83 -10.86 24.19
C ALA A 30 0.08 -11.19 22.98
N LEU A 31 -0.32 -10.81 21.76
CA LEU A 31 0.47 -11.02 20.56
C LEU A 31 1.72 -10.12 20.55
N THR A 32 1.56 -8.87 20.97
CA THR A 32 2.62 -7.86 20.93
C THR A 32 3.63 -7.97 22.09
N ASN A 33 3.36 -8.79 23.11
CA ASN A 33 4.17 -8.89 24.35
C ASN A 33 4.52 -7.52 24.97
N GLN A 34 3.69 -6.53 24.72
CA GLN A 34 3.82 -5.17 25.21
C GLN A 34 2.48 -4.78 25.80
N THR A 35 2.47 -4.25 27.02
CA THR A 35 1.31 -3.56 27.57
C THR A 35 1.01 -2.40 26.63
N VAL A 36 -0.05 -2.52 25.84
CA VAL A 36 -0.68 -1.34 25.24
C VAL A 36 -1.21 -0.58 26.43
N SER A 37 -0.46 0.41 26.92
CA SER A 37 -1.10 1.47 27.67
C SER A 37 -2.05 2.10 26.68
N VAL A 38 -3.34 1.89 26.90
CA VAL A 38 -4.38 2.72 26.34
C VAL A 38 -4.08 4.13 26.83
N VAL A 39 -3.26 4.89 26.10
CA VAL A 39 -3.21 6.35 26.30
C VAL A 39 -4.39 6.89 25.52
N SER A 40 -5.55 6.72 26.15
CA SER A 40 -6.69 7.61 26.06
C SER A 40 -7.39 7.46 27.39
N ASP A 41 -7.06 8.33 28.35
CA ASP A 41 -7.71 8.44 29.67
C ASP A 41 -9.17 8.94 29.59
N THR A 42 -9.84 8.67 28.48
CA THR A 42 -11.25 8.97 28.24
C THR A 42 -11.91 7.76 27.60
N ALA A 43 -12.64 7.00 28.42
CA ALA A 43 -13.63 6.04 27.96
C ALA A 43 -14.64 6.79 27.08
N GLY A 44 -14.56 6.62 25.76
CA GLY A 44 -15.44 7.31 24.79
C GLY A 44 -14.82 7.67 23.44
N THR A 45 -13.52 7.48 23.21
CA THR A 45 -12.80 7.90 21.99
C THR A 45 -12.43 6.77 21.02
N THR A 46 -12.88 5.53 21.26
CA THR A 46 -12.54 4.34 20.45
C THR A 46 -13.25 4.29 19.09
N THR A 47 -13.08 5.33 18.27
CA THR A 47 -13.69 5.39 16.92
C THR A 47 -12.64 5.21 15.82
N ASP A 48 -11.36 5.42 16.12
CA ASP A 48 -10.25 5.28 15.15
C ASP A 48 -9.48 3.97 15.35
N PRO A 49 -9.14 3.25 14.26
CA PRO A 49 -8.29 2.06 14.35
C PRO A 49 -6.92 2.38 14.96
N VAL A 50 -6.50 1.59 15.94
CA VAL A 50 -5.19 1.73 16.58
C VAL A 50 -4.16 0.98 15.76
N ARG A 51 -3.04 1.64 15.41
CA ARG A 51 -1.99 1.07 14.55
C ARG A 51 -0.69 0.93 15.31
N LYS A 52 -0.05 -0.23 15.21
CA LYS A 52 1.21 -0.51 15.90
C LYS A 52 2.17 -1.29 15.02
N ALA A 53 3.31 -0.68 14.73
CA ALA A 53 4.42 -1.32 14.04
C ALA A 53 5.15 -2.25 15.01
N MET A 54 5.43 -3.49 14.58
CA MET A 54 6.26 -4.43 15.34
C MET A 54 6.94 -5.46 14.44
N GLU A 55 7.92 -6.19 14.99
CA GLU A 55 8.44 -7.43 14.41
C GLU A 55 7.67 -8.62 14.96
N LEU A 56 7.06 -9.41 14.08
CA LEU A 56 6.34 -10.63 14.44
C LEU A 56 7.09 -11.83 13.84
N LEU A 57 7.88 -12.55 14.63
CA LEU A 57 8.54 -13.76 14.14
C LEU A 57 7.52 -14.91 13.98
N PRO A 58 7.58 -15.70 12.88
CA PRO A 58 8.56 -15.66 11.78
C PRO A 58 8.15 -14.78 10.57
N VAL A 59 7.08 -13.99 10.67
CA VAL A 59 6.54 -13.13 9.60
C VAL A 59 7.49 -11.98 9.22
N GLY A 60 8.15 -11.35 10.21
CA GLY A 60 8.94 -10.14 10.03
C GLY A 60 8.16 -8.86 10.38
N PRO A 61 8.40 -7.73 9.68
CA PRO A 61 7.83 -6.44 10.03
C PRO A 61 6.33 -6.37 9.70
N VAL A 62 5.50 -6.19 10.73
CA VAL A 62 4.05 -6.09 10.59
C VAL A 62 3.53 -4.74 11.10
N LEU A 63 2.37 -4.33 10.58
CA LEU A 63 1.54 -3.27 11.11
C LEU A 63 0.27 -3.92 11.68
N VAL A 64 0.18 -4.01 13.00
CA VAL A 64 -1.02 -4.48 13.69
C VAL A 64 -2.04 -3.36 13.70
N ILE A 65 -3.26 -3.65 13.26
CA ILE A 65 -4.38 -2.70 13.20
C ILE A 65 -5.51 -3.26 14.06
N ASP A 66 -5.76 -2.66 15.23
CA ASP A 66 -6.90 -3.00 16.09
C ASP A 66 -8.11 -2.16 15.67
N THR A 67 -9.18 -2.83 15.25
CA THR A 67 -10.43 -2.15 14.86
C THR A 67 -11.39 -2.05 16.06
N PRO A 68 -12.12 -0.93 16.21
CA PRO A 68 -13.21 -0.85 17.19
C PRO A 68 -14.21 -2.00 17.00
N GLY A 69 -14.90 -2.39 18.08
CA GLY A 69 -16.01 -3.35 17.98
C GLY A 69 -17.11 -2.83 17.04
N ILE A 70 -17.49 -3.65 16.06
CA ILE A 70 -18.33 -3.27 14.92
C ILE A 70 -19.85 -3.40 15.16
N ASP A 71 -20.28 -3.89 16.33
CA ASP A 71 -21.65 -4.27 16.70
C ASP A 71 -22.45 -3.18 17.45
N ASP A 72 -22.09 -1.90 17.32
CA ASP A 72 -22.73 -0.78 18.05
C ASP A 72 -23.95 -0.23 17.25
N GLU A 73 -25.16 -0.35 17.78
CA GLU A 73 -26.36 0.35 17.29
C GLU A 73 -26.40 1.78 17.85
N GLY A 74 -26.05 2.78 17.02
CA GLY A 74 -26.18 4.20 17.34
C GLY A 74 -25.85 5.10 16.15
N ASP A 75 -26.30 6.36 16.19
CA ASP A 75 -26.28 7.37 15.10
C ASP A 75 -24.90 7.67 14.45
N LEU A 76 -23.82 7.01 14.88
CA LEU A 76 -22.47 7.07 14.32
C LEU A 76 -22.09 5.86 13.44
N GLY A 77 -23.05 4.98 13.10
CA GLY A 77 -22.84 3.72 12.38
C GLY A 77 -22.14 3.87 11.01
N ASN A 78 -22.57 4.84 10.19
CA ASN A 78 -22.05 5.01 8.82
C ASN A 78 -20.54 5.33 8.80
N GLN A 79 -20.06 6.19 9.71
CA GLN A 79 -18.64 6.54 9.80
C GLN A 79 -17.79 5.35 10.26
N ARG A 80 -18.34 4.46 11.09
CA ARG A 80 -17.63 3.25 11.54
C ARG A 80 -17.57 2.18 10.45
N VAL A 81 -18.63 2.00 9.68
CA VAL A 81 -18.65 1.08 8.52
C VAL A 81 -17.65 1.52 7.47
N ALA A 82 -17.60 2.82 7.13
CA ALA A 82 -16.60 3.37 6.23
C ALA A 82 -15.15 3.11 6.72
N ARG A 83 -14.90 3.27 8.03
CA ARG A 83 -13.57 3.01 8.62
C ARG A 83 -13.20 1.53 8.65
N ALA A 84 -14.14 0.65 9.00
CA ALA A 84 -13.92 -0.79 8.94
C ALA A 84 -13.61 -1.24 7.50
N THR A 85 -14.30 -0.64 6.53
CA THR A 85 -14.06 -0.86 5.10
C THR A 85 -12.66 -0.40 4.69
N ALA A 86 -12.23 0.79 5.10
CA ALA A 86 -10.86 1.27 4.84
C ALA A 86 -9.78 0.37 5.47
N VAL A 87 -10.04 -0.27 6.61
CA VAL A 87 -9.11 -1.25 7.19
C VAL A 87 -9.11 -2.56 6.41
N LEU A 88 -10.29 -3.05 5.99
CA LEU A 88 -10.41 -4.23 5.15
C LEU A 88 -9.64 -4.06 3.83
N ASP A 89 -9.79 -2.90 3.19
CA ASP A 89 -9.18 -2.59 1.90
C ASP A 89 -7.64 -2.57 1.97
N ALA A 90 -7.07 -2.31 3.16
CA ALA A 90 -5.63 -2.34 3.41
C ALA A 90 -5.13 -3.64 4.07
N ALA A 91 -6.00 -4.57 4.50
CA ALA A 91 -5.59 -5.73 5.31
C ALA A 91 -4.99 -6.85 4.46
N ASP A 92 -3.72 -7.17 4.68
CA ASP A 92 -3.07 -8.32 4.03
C ASP A 92 -3.53 -9.65 4.64
N VAL A 93 -3.73 -9.66 5.97
CA VAL A 93 -4.33 -10.78 6.72
C VAL A 93 -5.31 -10.22 7.75
N ALA A 94 -6.48 -10.85 7.87
CA ALA A 94 -7.47 -10.53 8.89
C ALA A 94 -7.45 -11.55 10.05
N VAL A 95 -7.61 -11.08 11.28
CA VAL A 95 -7.82 -11.92 12.47
C VAL A 95 -9.18 -11.60 13.06
N LEU A 96 -10.13 -12.53 12.89
CA LEU A 96 -11.46 -12.44 13.48
C LEU A 96 -11.44 -13.05 14.87
N VAL A 97 -11.56 -12.20 15.89
CA VAL A 97 -11.59 -12.64 17.29
C VAL A 97 -13.03 -12.91 17.70
N VAL A 98 -13.30 -14.16 18.07
CA VAL A 98 -14.61 -14.66 18.49
C VAL A 98 -14.52 -15.09 19.96
N ASP A 99 -15.56 -14.78 20.73
CA ASP A 99 -15.67 -15.33 22.09
C ASP A 99 -16.07 -16.80 22.01
N ALA A 100 -15.17 -17.71 22.38
CA ALA A 100 -15.39 -19.16 22.29
C ALA A 100 -16.60 -19.61 23.13
N THR A 101 -16.93 -18.89 24.21
CA THR A 101 -18.08 -19.22 25.08
C THR A 101 -19.42 -18.87 24.44
N ARG A 102 -19.43 -17.97 23.46
CA ARG A 102 -20.63 -17.47 22.78
C ARG A 102 -20.77 -17.97 21.35
N GLY A 103 -19.67 -18.43 20.75
CA GLY A 103 -19.61 -18.80 19.35
C GLY A 103 -19.67 -17.60 18.41
N MET A 104 -19.76 -17.87 17.11
CA MET A 104 -19.86 -16.83 16.08
C MET A 104 -21.24 -16.17 16.10
N THR A 105 -21.26 -14.85 15.98
CA THR A 105 -22.46 -14.04 15.83
C THR A 105 -22.77 -13.75 14.36
N PRO A 106 -23.97 -13.27 14.01
CA PRO A 106 -24.27 -12.82 12.65
C PRO A 106 -23.32 -11.73 12.13
N PHE A 107 -22.80 -10.86 12.99
CA PHE A 107 -21.79 -9.86 12.62
C PHE A 107 -20.44 -10.50 12.25
N ASP A 108 -20.03 -11.55 12.97
CA ASP A 108 -18.83 -12.31 12.63
C ASP A 108 -18.96 -12.98 11.25
N GLU A 109 -20.15 -13.49 10.91
CA GLU A 109 -20.44 -14.06 9.60
C GLU A 109 -20.42 -13.01 8.47
N GLN A 110 -20.91 -11.80 8.74
CA GLN A 110 -20.81 -10.67 7.80
C GLN A 110 -19.35 -10.28 7.53
N LEU A 111 -18.51 -10.22 8.57
CA LEU A 111 -17.08 -9.99 8.43
C LEU A 111 -16.40 -11.08 7.62
N VAL A 112 -16.70 -12.35 7.90
CA VAL A 112 -16.20 -13.48 7.09
C VAL A 112 -16.59 -13.28 5.63
N THR A 113 -17.84 -12.95 5.35
CA THR A 113 -18.31 -12.69 3.97
C THR A 113 -17.52 -11.55 3.33
N ALA A 114 -17.25 -10.46 4.06
CA ALA A 114 -16.47 -9.32 3.58
C ALA A 114 -15.01 -9.69 3.28
N PHE A 115 -14.36 -10.52 4.11
CA PHE A 115 -13.02 -11.03 3.86
C PHE A 115 -12.99 -11.87 2.58
N GLN A 116 -13.97 -12.76 2.41
CA GLN A 116 -14.06 -13.65 1.26
C GLN A 116 -14.31 -12.89 -0.05
N GLN A 117 -15.19 -11.87 -0.04
CA GLN A 117 -15.44 -11.02 -1.20
C GLN A 117 -14.18 -10.25 -1.64
N ARG A 118 -13.36 -9.81 -0.67
CA ARG A 118 -12.11 -9.08 -0.91
C ARG A 118 -10.90 -9.99 -1.07
N ARG A 119 -11.07 -11.32 -1.00
CA ARG A 119 -9.98 -12.32 -1.01
C ARG A 119 -8.90 -12.02 0.02
N ILE A 120 -9.31 -11.62 1.23
CA ILE A 120 -8.40 -11.38 2.36
C ILE A 120 -8.26 -12.70 3.11
N PRO A 121 -7.08 -13.35 3.15
CA PRO A 121 -6.89 -14.52 3.97
C PRO A 121 -7.09 -14.19 5.45
N TYR A 122 -7.73 -15.08 6.20
CA TYR A 122 -8.17 -14.77 7.55
C TYR A 122 -8.02 -15.91 8.55
N VAL A 123 -7.82 -15.56 9.82
CA VAL A 123 -7.83 -16.49 10.95
C VAL A 123 -9.06 -16.23 11.81
N ILE A 124 -9.83 -17.27 12.12
CA ILE A 124 -10.84 -17.24 13.18
C ILE A 124 -10.16 -17.65 14.48
N ALA A 125 -9.98 -16.69 15.39
CA ALA A 125 -9.39 -16.86 16.70
C ALA A 125 -10.50 -16.97 17.77
N GLU A 126 -10.83 -18.20 18.17
CA GLU A 126 -11.76 -18.48 19.27
C GLU A 126 -11.07 -18.23 20.62
N ASN A 127 -11.24 -17.01 21.14
CA ASN A 127 -10.62 -16.52 22.38
C ASN A 127 -11.45 -16.90 23.62
N LYS A 128 -10.83 -16.77 24.82
CA LYS A 128 -11.41 -17.14 26.13
C LYS A 128 -11.64 -18.65 26.30
N ALA A 129 -10.80 -19.46 25.67
CA ALA A 129 -10.89 -20.91 25.79
C ALA A 129 -10.69 -21.42 27.24
N ASP A 130 -10.08 -20.62 28.11
CA ASP A 130 -9.93 -20.90 29.54
C ASP A 130 -11.27 -20.94 30.29
N LEU A 131 -12.33 -20.38 29.71
CA LEU A 131 -13.68 -20.37 30.28
C LEU A 131 -14.57 -21.51 29.75
N LEU A 132 -14.05 -22.34 28.84
CA LEU A 132 -14.81 -23.48 28.30
C LEU A 132 -14.78 -24.65 29.27
N ASP A 133 -15.85 -25.43 29.26
CA ASP A 133 -15.92 -26.68 30.01
C ASP A 133 -14.84 -27.66 29.52
N ALA A 134 -14.23 -28.41 30.45
CA ALA A 134 -13.20 -29.41 30.15
C ALA A 134 -13.68 -30.54 29.21
N ALA A 135 -15.01 -30.72 29.08
CA ALA A 135 -15.62 -31.65 28.13
C ALA A 135 -15.66 -31.12 26.69
N THR A 136 -15.34 -29.83 26.47
CA THR A 136 -15.33 -29.23 25.13
C THR A 136 -14.21 -29.86 24.30
N PRO A 137 -14.51 -30.45 23.13
CA PRO A 137 -13.50 -31.09 22.30
C PRO A 137 -12.40 -30.11 21.91
N ALA A 138 -11.14 -30.55 21.98
CA ALA A 138 -10.02 -29.76 21.49
C ALA A 138 -10.24 -29.41 20.01
N LEU A 139 -10.02 -28.14 19.67
CA LEU A 139 -10.05 -27.69 18.29
C LEU A 139 -8.62 -27.75 17.75
N ALA A 140 -8.38 -28.65 16.79
CA ALA A 140 -7.13 -28.65 16.07
C ALA A 140 -7.01 -27.38 15.23
N ALA A 141 -5.83 -26.75 15.23
CA ALA A 141 -5.55 -25.67 14.31
C ALA A 141 -5.64 -26.21 12.88
N THR A 142 -6.44 -25.55 12.04
CA THR A 142 -6.68 -25.97 10.66
C THR A 142 -6.43 -24.80 9.73
N ILE A 143 -5.93 -25.10 8.54
CA ILE A 143 -5.89 -24.19 7.40
C ILE A 143 -6.60 -24.92 6.27
N ASP A 144 -7.62 -24.28 5.70
CA ASP A 144 -8.28 -24.76 4.51
C ASP A 144 -8.51 -23.59 3.53
N GLU A 145 -9.06 -23.91 2.36
CA GLU A 145 -9.42 -22.94 1.35
C GLU A 145 -10.93 -23.00 1.14
N ASP A 146 -11.59 -21.84 1.15
CA ASP A 146 -13.02 -21.80 0.92
C ASP A 146 -13.38 -21.91 -0.58
N LYS A 147 -14.69 -21.99 -0.87
CA LYS A 147 -15.20 -22.11 -2.24
C LYS A 147 -14.82 -20.94 -3.18
N ARG A 148 -14.36 -19.81 -2.64
CA ARG A 148 -13.96 -18.61 -3.38
C ARG A 148 -12.43 -18.52 -3.55
N GLY A 149 -11.70 -19.54 -3.09
CA GLY A 149 -10.24 -19.58 -3.12
C GLY A 149 -9.59 -18.80 -1.97
N CYS A 150 -10.36 -18.41 -0.95
CA CYS A 150 -9.83 -17.66 0.17
C CYS A 150 -9.32 -18.62 1.25
N ARG A 151 -8.05 -18.51 1.60
CA ARG A 151 -7.44 -19.31 2.67
C ARG A 151 -7.97 -18.84 4.02
N ARG A 152 -8.45 -19.78 4.82
CA ARG A 152 -8.91 -19.53 6.18
C ARG A 152 -8.22 -20.46 7.15
N ALA A 153 -7.89 -19.93 8.31
CA ALA A 153 -7.42 -20.71 9.43
C ALA A 153 -8.39 -20.60 10.61
N ARG A 154 -8.39 -21.60 11.49
CA ARG A 154 -9.13 -21.54 12.74
C ARG A 154 -8.26 -22.04 13.89
N VAL A 155 -8.26 -21.31 14.99
CA VAL A 155 -7.49 -21.61 16.20
C VAL A 155 -8.30 -21.27 17.43
N ARG A 156 -8.16 -22.08 18.49
CA ARG A 156 -8.72 -21.80 19.81
C ARG A 156 -7.60 -21.40 20.76
N LEU A 157 -7.82 -20.33 21.51
CA LEU A 157 -6.80 -19.71 22.35
C LEU A 157 -7.38 -19.01 23.58
N SER A 158 -6.50 -18.61 24.47
CA SER A 158 -6.82 -17.74 25.60
C SER A 158 -5.77 -16.65 25.70
N ALA A 159 -6.16 -15.41 25.42
CA ALA A 159 -5.29 -14.26 25.61
C ALA A 159 -4.90 -14.06 27.09
N ALA A 160 -5.72 -14.55 28.03
CA ALA A 160 -5.46 -14.43 29.48
C ALA A 160 -4.37 -15.40 29.96
N THR A 161 -4.36 -16.63 29.45
CA THR A 161 -3.40 -17.67 29.87
C THR A 161 -2.21 -17.81 28.91
N GLY A 162 -2.34 -17.30 27.68
CA GLY A 162 -1.35 -17.47 26.60
C GLY A 162 -1.47 -18.79 25.83
N ALA A 163 -2.39 -19.68 26.21
CA ALA A 163 -2.63 -20.94 25.49
C ALA A 163 -3.07 -20.67 24.05
N GLY A 164 -2.52 -21.41 23.07
CA GLY A 164 -2.85 -21.29 21.64
C GLY A 164 -2.21 -20.10 20.91
N MET A 165 -1.42 -19.25 21.59
CA MET A 165 -0.77 -18.09 20.96
C MET A 165 0.32 -18.46 19.95
N VAL A 166 1.04 -19.56 20.19
CA VAL A 166 2.04 -20.08 19.25
C VAL A 166 1.37 -20.55 17.96
N ASP A 167 0.24 -21.26 18.09
CA ASP A 167 -0.55 -21.72 16.95
C ASP A 167 -1.07 -20.53 16.15
N LEU A 168 -1.64 -19.50 16.81
CA LEU A 168 -2.08 -18.27 16.14
C LEU A 168 -0.95 -17.63 15.32
N LYS A 169 0.26 -17.50 15.89
CA LYS A 169 1.42 -16.94 15.17
C LYS A 169 1.81 -17.79 13.97
N GLY A 170 1.80 -19.12 14.13
CA GLY A 170 2.07 -20.06 13.03
C GLY A 170 1.04 -19.96 11.91
N MET A 171 -0.24 -19.85 12.24
CA MET A 171 -1.33 -19.69 11.25
C MET A 171 -1.20 -18.36 10.51
N ILE A 172 -0.94 -17.26 11.21
CA ILE A 172 -0.70 -15.95 10.58
C ILE A 172 0.49 -16.05 9.61
N ALA A 173 1.60 -16.63 10.05
CA ALA A 173 2.78 -16.78 9.20
C ALA A 173 2.52 -17.62 7.95
N ALA A 174 1.80 -18.73 8.09
CA ALA A 174 1.40 -19.56 6.95
C ALA A 174 0.51 -18.78 5.96
N LEU A 175 -0.44 -18.00 6.45
CA LEU A 175 -1.29 -17.16 5.59
C LEU A 175 -0.49 -16.07 4.88
N VAL A 176 0.42 -15.38 5.58
CA VAL A 176 1.28 -14.34 4.97
C VAL A 176 2.18 -14.94 3.90
N ALA A 177 2.81 -16.09 4.16
CA ALA A 177 3.66 -16.76 3.18
C ALA A 177 2.90 -17.14 1.89
N CYS A 178 1.60 -17.42 1.99
CA CYS A 178 0.76 -17.70 0.84
C CYS A 178 0.33 -16.45 0.06
N VAL A 179 0.38 -15.26 0.69
CA VAL A 179 0.10 -13.99 0.01
C VAL A 179 1.27 -13.57 -0.89
N GLY A 180 2.47 -14.14 -0.67
CA GLY A 180 3.65 -14.16 -1.56
C GLY A 180 3.73 -13.02 -2.56
N ASP A 181 4.56 -12.01 -2.28
CA ASP A 181 4.70 -10.87 -3.16
C ASP A 181 5.87 -11.05 -4.15
N ASP A 182 5.57 -11.60 -5.34
CA ASP A 182 6.53 -11.68 -6.47
C ASP A 182 6.68 -10.33 -7.22
N ARG A 183 6.17 -9.22 -6.67
CA ARG A 183 6.30 -7.91 -7.31
C ARG A 183 7.72 -7.39 -7.12
N HIS A 184 8.33 -7.02 -8.22
CA HIS A 184 9.63 -6.36 -8.26
C HIS A 184 9.48 -4.93 -8.76
N LEU A 185 10.35 -4.04 -8.28
CA LEU A 185 10.45 -2.71 -8.84
C LEU A 185 11.20 -2.75 -10.15
N VAL A 186 12.40 -3.34 -10.11
CA VAL A 186 13.32 -3.47 -11.22
C VAL A 186 14.03 -4.81 -11.26
N ALA A 187 14.06 -5.61 -10.18
CA ALA A 187 14.89 -6.83 -10.13
C ALA A 187 14.61 -7.81 -11.27
N ASP A 188 13.35 -7.92 -11.70
CA ASP A 188 12.93 -8.77 -12.81
C ASP A 188 13.31 -8.22 -14.21
N LEU A 189 13.89 -7.02 -14.28
CA LEU A 189 14.42 -6.39 -15.49
C LEU A 189 15.95 -6.52 -15.63
N LEU A 190 16.61 -7.12 -14.63
CA LEU A 190 18.06 -7.09 -14.44
C LEU A 190 18.67 -8.49 -14.47
N GLU A 191 19.93 -8.55 -14.87
CA GLU A 191 20.81 -9.71 -14.72
C GLU A 191 21.93 -9.41 -13.72
N PRO A 192 22.49 -10.43 -13.02
CA PRO A 192 23.62 -10.22 -12.13
C PRO A 192 24.79 -9.51 -12.84
N GLY A 193 25.28 -8.44 -12.22
CA GLY A 193 26.34 -7.60 -12.77
C GLY A 193 25.88 -6.40 -13.61
N ASP A 194 24.58 -6.27 -13.90
CA ASP A 194 24.03 -5.05 -14.51
C ASP A 194 24.30 -3.81 -13.64
N VAL A 195 24.40 -2.64 -14.26
CA VAL A 195 24.52 -1.36 -13.55
C VAL A 195 23.20 -0.59 -13.66
N VAL A 196 22.65 -0.17 -12.52
CA VAL A 196 21.46 0.69 -12.48
C VAL A 196 21.83 2.03 -11.85
N VAL A 197 21.57 3.12 -12.57
CA VAL A 197 21.88 4.48 -12.10
C VAL A 197 20.62 5.15 -11.58
N LEU A 198 20.63 5.52 -10.31
CA LEU A 198 19.57 6.29 -9.65
C LEU A 198 19.98 7.76 -9.63
N VAL A 199 19.22 8.60 -10.33
CA VAL A 199 19.44 10.05 -10.34
C VAL A 199 18.53 10.70 -9.32
N ILE A 200 19.15 11.21 -8.26
CA ILE A 200 18.49 11.74 -7.07
C ILE A 200 18.86 13.22 -6.94
N PRO A 201 17.90 14.15 -7.13
CA PRO A 201 18.17 15.58 -6.96
C PRO A 201 18.54 15.88 -5.49
N LEU A 202 19.46 16.84 -5.30
CA LEU A 202 19.95 17.23 -3.97
C LEU A 202 19.09 18.32 -3.30
N ASP A 203 18.03 18.72 -3.99
CA ASP A 203 17.22 19.89 -3.75
C ASP A 203 16.29 19.75 -2.52
N SER A 204 15.77 20.89 -2.04
CA SER A 204 15.10 21.13 -0.76
C SER A 204 13.86 20.28 -0.43
N ALA A 205 13.32 19.52 -1.38
CA ALA A 205 12.15 18.67 -1.18
C ALA A 205 12.49 17.35 -0.46
N ALA A 206 13.74 16.89 -0.52
CA ALA A 206 14.19 15.71 0.22
C ALA A 206 14.70 16.10 1.62
N PRO A 207 14.31 15.40 2.70
CA PRO A 207 14.79 15.70 4.04
C PRO A 207 16.32 15.57 4.11
N LYS A 208 17.00 16.63 4.53
CA LYS A 208 18.47 16.66 4.65
C LYS A 208 19.01 15.41 5.35
N GLY A 209 19.96 14.74 4.70
CA GLY A 209 20.62 13.55 5.24
C GLY A 209 19.81 12.25 5.14
N ARG A 210 18.77 12.19 4.28
CA ARG A 210 17.95 10.99 4.09
C ARG A 210 17.66 10.74 2.61
N ILE A 211 17.65 9.46 2.24
CA ILE A 211 17.14 8.95 0.96
C ILE A 211 15.66 8.64 1.16
N ILE A 212 14.78 8.99 0.23
CA ILE A 212 13.34 8.70 0.37
C ILE A 212 13.05 7.23 0.11
N LEU A 213 11.92 6.73 0.60
CA LEU A 213 11.58 5.31 0.54
C LEU A 213 11.66 4.70 -0.87
N PRO A 214 11.08 5.29 -1.94
CA PRO A 214 11.17 4.70 -3.28
C PRO A 214 12.61 4.50 -3.76
N GLN A 215 13.51 5.43 -3.42
CA GLN A 215 14.93 5.32 -3.77
C GLN A 215 15.60 4.18 -2.99
N GLN A 216 15.32 4.04 -1.68
CA GLN A 216 15.84 2.92 -0.88
C GLN A 216 15.36 1.56 -1.41
N GLN A 217 14.09 1.47 -1.81
CA GLN A 217 13.52 0.22 -2.33
C GLN A 217 14.16 -0.18 -3.66
N VAL A 218 14.31 0.77 -4.60
CA VAL A 218 15.00 0.48 -5.86
C VAL A 218 16.44 0.06 -5.62
N LEU A 219 17.19 0.75 -4.74
CA LEU A 219 18.55 0.34 -4.37
C LEU A 219 18.58 -1.11 -3.86
N ARG A 220 17.64 -1.47 -2.99
CA ARG A 220 17.56 -2.80 -2.40
C ARG A 220 17.23 -3.87 -3.46
N ASP A 221 16.25 -3.61 -4.31
CA ASP A 221 15.80 -4.55 -5.35
C ASP A 221 16.91 -4.80 -6.39
N VAL A 222 17.69 -3.77 -6.74
CA VAL A 222 18.89 -3.92 -7.58
C VAL A 222 19.93 -4.84 -6.94
N LEU A 223 20.19 -4.69 -5.63
CA LEU A 223 21.15 -5.54 -4.90
C LEU A 223 20.65 -7.00 -4.82
N GLU A 224 19.35 -7.20 -4.63
CA GLU A 224 18.75 -8.54 -4.58
C GLU A 224 18.84 -9.27 -5.93
N ALA A 225 18.83 -8.53 -7.05
CA ALA A 225 19.12 -9.08 -8.38
C ALA A 225 20.61 -9.38 -8.63
N GLY A 226 21.50 -9.07 -7.67
CA GLY A 226 22.96 -9.20 -7.87
C GLY A 226 23.54 -8.15 -8.83
N ALA A 227 22.83 -7.06 -9.07
CA ALA A 227 23.25 -5.93 -9.88
C ALA A 227 23.89 -4.83 -9.01
N PHE A 228 24.52 -3.85 -9.67
CA PHE A 228 25.24 -2.76 -9.04
C PHE A 228 24.42 -1.46 -9.07
N PRO A 229 23.88 -1.03 -7.91
CA PRO A 229 23.26 0.29 -7.85
C PRO A 229 24.32 1.38 -7.77
N CYS A 230 24.17 2.43 -8.59
CA CYS A 230 24.91 3.68 -8.47
C CYS A 230 23.91 4.82 -8.23
N ALA A 231 24.24 5.77 -7.36
CA ALA A 231 23.39 6.94 -7.13
C ALA A 231 24.18 8.22 -7.41
N THR A 232 23.55 9.19 -8.05
CA THR A 232 24.18 10.47 -8.43
C THR A 232 23.16 11.60 -8.44
N SER A 233 23.66 12.85 -8.43
CA SER A 233 22.81 14.02 -8.71
C SER A 233 22.68 14.24 -10.22
N VAL A 234 21.78 15.14 -10.62
CA VAL A 234 21.60 15.51 -12.04
C VAL A 234 22.90 16.08 -12.61
N GLU A 235 23.57 16.94 -11.85
CA GLU A 235 24.79 17.63 -12.27
C GLU A 235 25.99 16.69 -12.42
N ALA A 236 26.07 15.66 -11.56
CA ALA A 236 27.16 14.69 -11.56
C ALA A 236 26.90 13.50 -12.50
N LEU A 237 25.70 13.40 -13.11
CA LEU A 237 25.34 12.31 -14.01
C LEU A 237 26.32 12.15 -15.19
N PRO A 238 26.70 13.20 -15.95
CA PRO A 238 27.60 13.04 -17.09
C PRO A 238 28.96 12.46 -16.67
N GLN A 239 29.51 12.99 -15.57
CA GLN A 239 30.78 12.50 -15.03
C GLN A 239 30.68 11.03 -14.59
N LEU A 240 29.58 10.63 -13.94
CA LEU A 240 29.38 9.23 -13.58
C LEU A 240 29.34 8.34 -14.82
N LEU A 241 28.58 8.72 -15.85
CA LEU A 241 28.48 7.94 -17.09
C LEU A 241 29.84 7.74 -17.76
N ASP A 242 30.70 8.76 -17.79
CA ASP A 242 32.06 8.69 -18.33
C ASP A 242 32.98 7.73 -17.55
N THR A 243 32.70 7.50 -16.26
CA THR A 243 33.48 6.56 -15.42
C THR A 243 33.02 5.11 -15.54
N LEU A 244 31.81 4.85 -16.04
CA LEU A 244 31.29 3.49 -16.17
C LEU A 244 31.96 2.77 -17.34
N THR A 245 32.41 1.54 -17.11
CA THR A 245 33.04 0.71 -18.15
C THR A 245 32.04 0.17 -19.18
N CYS A 246 30.74 0.22 -18.87
CA CYS A 246 29.64 -0.16 -19.74
C CYS A 246 28.45 0.79 -19.52
N PRO A 247 27.57 0.97 -20.51
CA PRO A 247 26.37 1.77 -20.33
C PRO A 247 25.46 1.14 -19.25
N PRO A 248 24.77 1.96 -18.44
CA PRO A 248 23.84 1.43 -17.46
C PRO A 248 22.70 0.69 -18.14
N ARG A 249 22.28 -0.43 -17.53
CA ARG A 249 21.11 -1.21 -17.95
C ARG A 249 19.83 -0.39 -17.84
N LEU A 250 19.74 0.45 -16.81
CA LEU A 250 18.59 1.30 -16.54
C LEU A 250 19.03 2.56 -15.79
N VAL A 251 18.48 3.71 -16.20
CA VAL A 251 18.53 4.94 -15.42
C VAL A 251 17.16 5.20 -14.81
N VAL A 252 17.12 5.42 -13.49
CA VAL A 252 15.90 5.74 -12.73
C VAL A 252 16.04 7.15 -12.18
N ALA A 253 15.18 8.06 -12.60
CA ALA A 253 15.24 9.46 -12.19
C ALA A 253 14.06 9.89 -11.30
N ASP A 254 14.25 10.95 -10.54
CA ASP A 254 13.13 11.67 -9.93
C ASP A 254 12.26 12.32 -11.01
N SER A 255 10.94 12.25 -10.86
CA SER A 255 10.00 12.78 -11.83
C SER A 255 10.15 14.30 -12.03
N GLN A 256 10.65 15.05 -11.04
CA GLN A 256 10.89 16.49 -11.17
C GLN A 256 12.17 16.84 -11.94
N ALA A 257 13.13 15.93 -11.99
CA ALA A 257 14.38 16.10 -12.72
C ALA A 257 14.37 15.37 -14.07
N PHE A 258 13.20 14.90 -14.50
CA PHE A 258 13.11 13.88 -15.54
C PHE A 258 13.58 14.38 -16.90
N ASP A 259 13.26 15.63 -17.24
CA ASP A 259 13.69 16.31 -18.48
C ASP A 259 15.20 16.55 -18.49
N ALA A 260 15.70 17.15 -17.42
CA ALA A 260 17.13 17.44 -17.29
C ALA A 260 17.97 16.16 -17.42
N VAL A 261 17.51 15.05 -16.84
CA VAL A 261 18.16 13.74 -17.01
C VAL A 261 18.00 13.22 -18.44
N ALA A 262 16.81 13.33 -19.04
CA ALA A 262 16.55 12.86 -20.39
C ALA A 262 17.42 13.55 -21.46
N GLU A 263 17.70 14.84 -21.28
CA GLU A 263 18.59 15.66 -22.13
C GLU A 263 20.07 15.25 -22.02
N LEU A 264 20.50 14.83 -20.83
CA LEU A 264 21.88 14.38 -20.57
C LEU A 264 22.15 12.96 -21.06
N LEU A 265 21.10 12.20 -21.43
CA LEU A 265 21.20 10.81 -21.84
C LEU A 265 20.99 10.65 -23.35
N PRO A 266 21.74 9.75 -24.02
CA PRO A 266 21.43 9.35 -25.40
C PRO A 266 19.97 8.90 -25.54
N ALA A 267 19.30 9.22 -26.66
CA ALA A 267 17.89 8.90 -26.86
C ALA A 267 17.55 7.40 -26.72
N THR A 268 18.53 6.52 -26.97
CA THR A 268 18.41 5.06 -26.83
C THR A 268 18.64 4.56 -25.40
N ALA A 269 19.14 5.39 -24.49
CA ALA A 269 19.43 4.99 -23.12
C ALA A 269 18.12 4.67 -22.38
N PRO A 270 18.01 3.48 -21.74
CA PRO A 270 16.83 3.11 -20.97
C PRO A 270 16.67 4.04 -19.77
N LEU A 271 15.51 4.71 -19.71
CA LEU A 271 15.20 5.72 -18.71
C LEU A 271 13.80 5.45 -18.17
N THR A 272 13.61 5.53 -16.86
CA THR A 272 12.29 5.53 -16.21
C THR A 272 12.34 6.39 -14.94
N SER A 273 11.23 6.49 -14.20
CA SER A 273 11.19 7.25 -12.95
C SER A 273 10.76 6.41 -11.76
N PHE A 274 11.17 6.83 -10.55
CA PHE A 274 10.72 6.18 -9.30
C PHE A 274 9.19 6.09 -9.22
N SER A 275 8.50 7.14 -9.66
CA SER A 275 7.03 7.19 -9.64
C SER A 275 6.39 6.17 -10.59
N ILE A 276 6.97 5.94 -11.77
CA ILE A 276 6.48 4.94 -12.72
C ILE A 276 6.76 3.53 -12.20
N LEU A 277 7.94 3.31 -11.61
CA LEU A 277 8.26 2.05 -10.94
C LEU A 277 7.31 1.76 -9.78
N MET A 278 6.91 2.76 -8.99
CA MET A 278 5.88 2.60 -7.95
C MET A 278 4.51 2.28 -8.54
N ALA A 279 4.16 2.86 -9.70
CA ALA A 279 2.94 2.51 -10.43
C ALA A 279 2.91 1.05 -10.88
N ARG A 280 4.06 0.55 -11.37
CA ARG A 280 4.26 -0.85 -11.72
C ARG A 280 4.17 -1.75 -10.49
N TYR A 281 4.83 -1.37 -9.41
CA TYR A 281 4.97 -2.18 -8.20
C TYR A 281 3.67 -2.26 -7.37
N LYS A 282 2.89 -1.18 -7.25
CA LYS A 282 1.65 -1.16 -6.43
C LYS A 282 0.37 -1.04 -7.25
N GLY A 283 0.48 -0.93 -8.57
CA GLY A 283 -0.65 -0.63 -9.43
C GLY A 283 -0.74 -1.55 -10.64
N ASP A 284 -1.36 -1.03 -11.68
CA ASP A 284 -1.61 -1.73 -12.93
C ASP A 284 -1.25 -0.79 -14.07
N LEU A 285 -0.01 -0.92 -14.53
CA LEU A 285 0.62 0.02 -15.45
C LEU A 285 -0.14 0.15 -16.79
N PRO A 286 -0.63 -0.94 -17.42
CA PRO A 286 -1.45 -0.83 -18.63
C PRO A 286 -2.72 0.00 -18.46
N ALA A 287 -3.47 -0.19 -17.37
CA ALA A 287 -4.67 0.62 -17.16
C ALA A 287 -4.36 2.07 -16.78
N GLN A 288 -3.26 2.31 -16.08
CA GLN A 288 -2.82 3.67 -15.79
C GLN A 288 -2.38 4.41 -17.06
N LEU A 289 -1.78 3.70 -18.03
CA LEU A 289 -1.49 4.24 -19.35
C LEU A 289 -2.77 4.59 -20.12
N GLN A 290 -3.77 3.70 -20.12
CA GLN A 290 -5.08 4.00 -20.71
C GLN A 290 -5.73 5.23 -20.06
N ALA A 291 -5.58 5.38 -18.74
CA ALA A 291 -6.09 6.53 -18.02
C ALA A 291 -5.35 7.84 -18.35
N VAL A 292 -4.06 7.80 -18.72
CA VAL A 292 -3.39 9.01 -19.26
C VAL A 292 -4.06 9.48 -20.55
N HIS A 293 -4.41 8.56 -21.45
CA HIS A 293 -5.12 8.91 -22.69
C HIS A 293 -6.53 9.48 -22.41
N ALA A 294 -7.18 9.06 -21.33
CA ALA A 294 -8.45 9.65 -20.92
C ALA A 294 -8.29 11.13 -20.51
N LEU A 295 -7.15 11.51 -19.93
CA LEU A 295 -6.88 12.92 -19.59
C LEU A 295 -6.79 13.81 -20.83
N GLU A 296 -6.30 13.30 -21.96
CA GLU A 296 -6.21 14.05 -23.22
C GLU A 296 -7.58 14.45 -23.78
N ASN A 297 -8.64 13.75 -23.38
CA ASN A 297 -10.00 13.96 -23.86
C ASN A 297 -10.89 14.73 -22.87
N LEU A 298 -10.30 15.32 -21.81
CA LEU A 298 -11.04 16.14 -20.85
C LEU A 298 -11.56 17.43 -21.50
N THR A 299 -12.71 17.89 -21.00
CA THR A 299 -13.40 19.10 -21.44
C THR A 299 -13.52 20.13 -20.31
N ASP A 300 -13.92 21.36 -20.67
CA ASP A 300 -14.16 22.42 -19.70
C ASP A 300 -15.23 22.00 -18.68
N GLY A 301 -14.92 22.13 -17.39
CA GLY A 301 -15.83 21.80 -16.30
C GLY A 301 -15.77 20.36 -15.81
N ASP A 302 -15.07 19.45 -16.50
CA ASP A 302 -14.79 18.10 -15.98
C ASP A 302 -14.05 18.17 -14.65
N VAL A 303 -14.33 17.24 -13.73
CA VAL A 303 -13.68 17.21 -12.42
C VAL A 303 -12.64 16.10 -12.37
N VAL A 304 -11.39 16.45 -12.09
CA VAL A 304 -10.29 15.49 -11.87
C VAL A 304 -10.00 15.39 -10.38
N LEU A 305 -9.98 14.16 -9.84
CA LEU A 305 -9.58 13.90 -8.47
C LEU A 305 -8.07 13.70 -8.37
N ILE A 306 -7.39 14.59 -7.65
CA ILE A 306 -5.99 14.43 -7.26
C ILE A 306 -5.92 13.78 -5.88
N ALA A 307 -5.36 12.58 -5.79
CA ALA A 307 -5.37 11.77 -4.57
C ALA A 307 -3.96 11.45 -4.06
N GLU A 308 -3.71 11.70 -2.77
CA GLU A 308 -2.43 11.41 -2.13
C GLU A 308 -2.57 10.40 -1.00
N GLY A 309 -1.67 9.42 -0.94
CA GLY A 309 -1.63 8.41 0.12
C GLY A 309 -1.08 8.90 1.46
N CYS A 310 -0.52 10.11 1.53
CA CYS A 310 0.16 10.66 2.69
C CYS A 310 -0.49 11.96 3.17
N THR A 311 -0.38 12.24 4.47
CA THR A 311 -0.78 13.52 5.08
C THR A 311 0.47 14.30 5.41
N HIS A 312 0.84 15.25 4.57
CA HIS A 312 1.98 16.13 4.83
C HIS A 312 1.59 17.59 4.57
N HIS A 313 2.37 18.51 5.14
CA HIS A 313 2.12 19.93 4.96
C HIS A 313 2.43 20.33 3.52
N ARG A 314 1.40 20.77 2.80
CA ARG A 314 1.50 21.18 1.39
C ARG A 314 2.09 22.59 1.32
N THR A 315 3.14 22.76 0.54
CA THR A 315 3.83 24.04 0.32
C THR A 315 3.32 24.76 -0.93
N CYS A 316 3.62 26.05 -1.09
CA CYS A 316 3.17 26.84 -2.25
C CYS A 316 3.64 26.32 -3.63
N GLU A 317 4.62 25.40 -3.67
CA GLU A 317 5.13 24.77 -4.90
C GLU A 317 4.80 23.27 -4.97
N ASP A 318 3.76 22.82 -4.25
CA ASP A 318 3.36 21.42 -4.19
C ASP A 318 2.99 20.87 -5.58
N ILE A 319 3.61 19.73 -5.93
CA ILE A 319 3.37 18.99 -7.17
C ILE A 319 1.89 18.65 -7.29
N GLY A 320 1.27 18.17 -6.21
CA GLY A 320 -0.12 17.71 -6.20
C GLY A 320 -1.12 18.84 -6.41
N MET A 321 -0.95 19.97 -5.73
CA MET A 321 -1.93 21.06 -5.75
C MET A 321 -1.71 22.09 -6.86
N VAL A 322 -0.49 22.24 -7.38
CA VAL A 322 -0.16 23.33 -8.30
C VAL A 322 0.32 22.81 -9.65
N LYS A 323 1.43 22.06 -9.68
CA LYS A 323 2.09 21.67 -10.94
C LYS A 323 1.25 20.65 -11.73
N LEU A 324 0.70 19.62 -11.07
CA LEU A 324 -0.13 18.62 -11.74
C LEU A 324 -1.39 19.19 -12.37
N PRO A 325 -2.20 20.01 -11.68
CA PRO A 325 -3.32 20.69 -12.31
C PRO A 325 -2.94 21.52 -13.53
N GLN A 326 -1.77 22.17 -13.52
CA GLN A 326 -1.27 22.89 -14.69
C GLN A 326 -0.94 21.94 -15.84
N TRP A 327 -0.15 20.89 -15.60
CA TRP A 327 0.21 19.92 -16.62
C TRP A 327 -1.00 19.19 -17.21
N ILE A 328 -2.02 18.90 -16.40
CA ILE A 328 -3.27 18.28 -16.89
C ILE A 328 -3.99 19.23 -17.86
N ARG A 329 -4.07 20.53 -17.55
CA ARG A 329 -4.63 21.53 -18.47
C ARG A 329 -3.84 21.61 -19.78
N GLU A 330 -2.52 21.54 -19.70
CA GLU A 330 -1.64 21.55 -20.88
C GLU A 330 -1.85 20.29 -21.75
N ILE A 331 -1.98 19.11 -21.12
CA ILE A 331 -2.24 17.84 -21.80
C ILE A 331 -3.59 17.84 -22.53
N CYS A 332 -4.65 18.33 -21.88
CA CYS A 332 -6.02 18.26 -22.43
C CYS A 332 -6.42 19.48 -23.26
N GLY A 333 -5.69 20.59 -23.15
CA GLY A 333 -6.06 21.85 -23.82
C GLY A 333 -7.37 22.48 -23.33
N ALA A 334 -7.84 22.12 -22.13
CA ALA A 334 -9.11 22.55 -21.53
C ALA A 334 -8.94 22.99 -20.07
N ASN A 335 -10.02 23.44 -19.44
CA ASN A 335 -10.06 23.94 -18.06
C ASN A 335 -10.91 23.06 -17.14
N PRO A 336 -10.45 21.84 -16.78
CA PRO A 336 -11.09 21.03 -15.76
C PRO A 336 -10.99 21.68 -14.36
N HIS A 337 -11.91 21.27 -13.49
CA HIS A 337 -11.87 21.50 -12.05
C HIS A 337 -11.10 20.38 -11.35
N PHE A 338 -10.57 20.68 -10.15
CA PHE A 338 -9.76 19.74 -9.38
C PHE A 338 -10.33 19.55 -7.98
N ALA A 339 -10.49 18.29 -7.59
CA ALA A 339 -10.78 17.88 -6.22
C ALA A 339 -9.54 17.23 -5.61
N PHE A 340 -9.38 17.31 -4.28
CA PHE A 340 -8.18 16.84 -3.60
C PHE A 340 -8.51 15.94 -2.42
N THR A 341 -7.75 14.86 -2.27
CA THR A 341 -7.75 14.00 -1.07
C THR A 341 -6.33 13.74 -0.59
N SER A 342 -6.17 13.35 0.67
CA SER A 342 -4.86 13.04 1.26
C SER A 342 -4.94 11.91 2.29
N GLY A 343 -3.81 11.26 2.54
CA GLY A 343 -3.72 10.14 3.47
C GLY A 343 -4.57 8.93 3.05
N ARG A 344 -5.46 8.54 3.95
CA ARG A 344 -6.36 7.38 3.76
C ARG A 344 -7.73 7.78 3.22
N ASP A 345 -7.99 9.07 3.03
CA ASP A 345 -9.24 9.53 2.47
C ASP A 345 -9.25 9.23 0.96
N PHE A 346 -10.24 8.47 0.52
CA PHE A 346 -10.48 8.17 -0.88
C PHE A 346 -11.99 7.95 -1.06
N PRO A 347 -12.68 8.66 -1.97
CA PRO A 347 -14.14 8.59 -2.08
C PRO A 347 -14.63 7.18 -2.43
N ASP A 348 -15.77 6.79 -1.87
CA ASP A 348 -16.43 5.53 -2.23
C ASP A 348 -17.13 5.62 -3.58
N ASP A 349 -17.74 6.78 -3.88
CA ASP A 349 -18.30 7.10 -5.20
C ASP A 349 -17.32 8.00 -5.96
N LEU A 350 -16.80 7.47 -7.07
CA LEU A 350 -15.88 8.13 -7.98
C LEU A 350 -16.58 8.59 -9.27
N THR A 351 -17.85 8.21 -9.48
CA THR A 351 -18.60 8.57 -10.69
C THR A 351 -18.73 10.08 -10.96
N PRO A 352 -18.61 10.98 -9.97
CA PRO A 352 -18.55 12.42 -10.23
C PRO A 352 -17.25 12.90 -10.89
N TYR A 353 -16.20 12.07 -10.93
CA TYR A 353 -14.89 12.45 -11.47
C TYR A 353 -14.70 11.88 -12.87
N ALA A 354 -14.22 12.72 -13.79
CA ALA A 354 -13.85 12.29 -15.14
C ALA A 354 -12.57 11.45 -15.15
N ALA A 355 -11.68 11.68 -14.19
CA ALA A 355 -10.47 10.89 -13.98
C ALA A 355 -9.92 11.05 -12.55
N VAL A 356 -9.10 10.08 -12.14
CA VAL A 356 -8.33 10.10 -10.89
C VAL A 356 -6.83 10.10 -11.20
N VAL A 357 -6.09 11.01 -10.58
CA VAL A 357 -4.62 11.05 -10.64
C VAL A 357 -4.09 10.84 -9.22
N HIS A 358 -3.52 9.66 -8.98
CA HIS A 358 -3.06 9.26 -7.64
C HIS A 358 -1.53 9.41 -7.51
N CYS A 359 -1.02 9.74 -6.32
CA CYS A 359 0.43 9.71 -6.09
C CYS A 359 0.98 8.27 -6.13
N GLY A 360 2.30 8.10 -6.07
CA GLY A 360 2.93 6.76 -6.04
C GLY A 360 2.58 5.89 -4.83
N GLY A 361 1.82 6.40 -3.85
CA GLY A 361 1.30 5.61 -2.73
C GLY A 361 2.38 5.04 -1.81
N CYS A 362 3.52 5.73 -1.63
CA CYS A 362 4.66 5.21 -0.85
C CYS A 362 4.31 4.87 0.61
N THR A 363 3.33 5.55 1.21
CA THR A 363 2.83 5.30 2.58
C THR A 363 1.73 4.24 2.64
N LEU A 364 1.15 3.88 1.49
CA LEU A 364 0.11 2.86 1.35
C LEU A 364 0.78 1.51 1.06
N ASN A 365 0.19 0.43 1.58
CA ASN A 365 0.59 -0.90 1.12
C ASN A 365 -0.05 -1.18 -0.25
N ALA A 366 0.47 -2.19 -0.93
CA ALA A 366 0.02 -2.49 -2.27
C ALA A 366 -1.45 -2.93 -2.32
N ARG A 367 -1.99 -3.50 -1.23
CA ARG A 367 -3.42 -3.86 -1.15
C ARG A 367 -4.34 -2.64 -1.11
N ASP A 368 -4.01 -1.63 -0.30
CA ASP A 368 -4.76 -0.37 -0.25
C ASP A 368 -4.76 0.29 -1.65
N MET A 369 -3.58 0.37 -2.28
CA MET A 369 -3.48 0.92 -3.64
C MET A 369 -4.29 0.12 -4.67
N ALA A 370 -4.23 -1.22 -4.63
CA ALA A 370 -5.01 -2.09 -5.50
C ALA A 370 -6.53 -1.92 -5.28
N SER A 371 -6.98 -1.75 -4.03
CA SER A 371 -8.39 -1.49 -3.72
C SER A 371 -8.87 -0.19 -4.37
N ARG A 372 -8.07 0.89 -4.28
CA ARG A 372 -8.39 2.19 -4.92
C ARG A 372 -8.51 2.06 -6.44
N ILE A 373 -7.57 1.33 -7.07
CA ILE A 373 -7.59 1.08 -8.52
C ILE A 373 -8.81 0.23 -8.92
N GLN A 374 -9.09 -0.84 -8.18
CA GLN A 374 -10.22 -1.70 -8.46
C GLN A 374 -11.56 -0.96 -8.31
N ARG A 375 -11.67 -0.06 -7.32
CA ARG A 375 -12.85 0.79 -7.12
C ARG A 375 -13.09 1.69 -8.34
N ALA A 376 -12.06 2.39 -8.81
CA ALA A 376 -12.14 3.23 -10.00
C ALA A 376 -12.56 2.40 -11.23
N ARG A 377 -11.94 1.23 -11.43
CA ARG A 377 -12.30 0.29 -12.51
C ARG A 377 -13.75 -0.16 -12.47
N HIS A 378 -14.24 -0.59 -11.30
CA HIS A 378 -15.61 -1.06 -11.13
C HIS A 378 -16.64 0.04 -11.47
N GLN A 379 -16.27 1.30 -11.28
CA GLN A 379 -17.13 2.45 -11.57
C GLN A 379 -16.87 3.06 -12.95
N GLY A 380 -15.98 2.47 -13.76
CA GLY A 380 -15.63 2.96 -15.08
C GLY A 380 -14.85 4.28 -15.08
N VAL A 381 -14.26 4.66 -13.95
CA VAL A 381 -13.50 5.91 -13.79
C VAL A 381 -12.02 5.63 -14.06
N PRO A 382 -11.40 6.31 -15.05
CA PRO A 382 -9.96 6.17 -15.33
C PRO A 382 -9.11 6.59 -14.12
N ILE A 383 -8.10 5.80 -13.79
CA ILE A 383 -7.14 6.11 -12.72
C ILE A 383 -5.71 5.96 -13.22
N THR A 384 -4.92 7.03 -13.09
CA THR A 384 -3.49 7.05 -13.41
C THR A 384 -2.67 7.54 -12.21
N ASN A 385 -1.37 7.71 -12.39
CA ASN A 385 -0.49 8.21 -11.34
C ASN A 385 0.30 9.46 -11.74
N TYR A 386 0.90 10.12 -10.74
CA TYR A 386 1.69 11.34 -10.93
C TYR A 386 2.81 11.15 -11.95
N GLY A 387 3.58 10.05 -11.85
CA GLY A 387 4.71 9.78 -12.72
C GLY A 387 4.33 9.66 -14.19
N MET A 388 3.20 9.00 -14.47
CA MET A 388 2.66 8.83 -15.82
C MET A 388 2.19 10.15 -16.42
N VAL A 389 1.52 11.00 -15.62
CA VAL A 389 1.08 12.34 -16.06
C VAL A 389 2.28 13.26 -16.32
N ILE A 390 3.26 13.27 -15.41
CA ILE A 390 4.48 14.07 -15.58
C ILE A 390 5.21 13.62 -16.85
N ALA A 391 5.46 12.33 -17.02
CA ALA A 391 6.13 11.83 -18.22
C ALA A 391 5.37 12.15 -19.52
N ARG A 392 4.03 12.22 -19.47
CA ARG A 392 3.21 12.63 -20.61
C ARG A 392 3.34 14.12 -20.91
N ALA A 393 3.28 14.97 -19.89
CA ALA A 393 3.39 16.43 -20.01
C ALA A 393 4.72 16.86 -20.65
N HIS A 394 5.76 16.08 -20.39
CA HIS A 394 7.11 16.31 -20.89
C HIS A 394 7.47 15.50 -22.15
N ASP A 395 6.50 14.84 -22.79
CA ASP A 395 6.67 14.05 -24.02
C ASP A 395 7.74 12.93 -23.95
N ILE A 396 7.92 12.35 -22.76
CA ILE A 396 8.90 11.28 -22.49
C ILE A 396 8.24 9.97 -22.04
N LEU A 397 6.91 9.90 -21.98
CA LEU A 397 6.15 8.74 -21.51
C LEU A 397 6.55 7.44 -22.24
N SER A 398 6.61 7.46 -23.57
CA SER A 398 6.97 6.29 -24.37
C SER A 398 8.39 5.80 -24.06
N ARG A 399 9.33 6.73 -23.87
CA ARG A 399 10.71 6.42 -23.46
C ARG A 399 10.75 5.85 -22.04
N ALA A 400 9.95 6.41 -21.14
CA ALA A 400 9.88 6.04 -19.72
C ALA A 400 9.31 4.63 -19.48
N LEU A 401 8.43 4.17 -20.37
CA LEU A 401 7.78 2.86 -20.31
C LEU A 401 8.52 1.78 -21.11
N ALA A 402 9.30 2.16 -22.12
CA ALA A 402 10.07 1.23 -22.95
C ALA A 402 10.89 0.19 -22.17
N PRO A 403 11.60 0.51 -21.06
CA PRO A 403 12.36 -0.48 -20.30
C PRO A 403 11.50 -1.47 -19.50
N LEU A 404 10.20 -1.22 -19.34
CA LEU A 404 9.32 -1.99 -18.46
C LEU A 404 8.57 -3.13 -19.19
N GLY A 405 8.88 -3.36 -20.47
CA GLY A 405 8.35 -4.46 -21.29
C GLY A 405 7.22 -4.09 -22.26
N GLU A 406 6.89 -5.01 -23.17
CA GLU A 406 5.91 -4.79 -24.26
C GLU A 406 4.46 -4.62 -23.78
N ALA A 407 4.11 -5.12 -22.60
CA ALA A 407 2.77 -4.92 -22.01
C ALA A 407 2.45 -3.44 -21.71
N CYS A 408 3.44 -2.55 -21.84
CA CYS A 408 3.35 -1.11 -21.58
C CYS A 408 3.46 -0.25 -22.86
N ARG A 409 3.45 -0.86 -24.05
CA ARG A 409 3.52 -0.17 -25.35
C ARG A 409 2.16 0.05 -25.99
#